data_AF-A0A965V592-F1
#
_entry.id   AF-A0A965V592-F1
#
_cell.length_a   1.000
_cell.length_b   1.000
_cell.length_c   1.000
_cell.angle_alpha   90.00
_cell.angle_beta   90.00
_cell.angle_gamma   90.00
#
_symmetry.space_group_name_H-M   'P 1'
#
loop_
_entity.id
_entity.type
_entity.pdbx_description
1 polymer ?
#
loop_
_entity_poly.entity_id
_entity_poly.type
_entity_poly.pdbx_seq_one_letter_code
_entity_poly.pdbx_strand_id
1 'polypeptide(L)'
;MPFLFKQMTVASPSFYRWGSNKELSAFTADNRLVMSFGSPIANVPITVAELQSFVCTLEQAIDDEPNVKQRIALGSIKHIFQASLKQAQKDYEKIVEEAPTGADLEEYMLSYARAVKEGAL
;
A
#
# COMPACT_ATOMS: atom_id res chain seq x y z
N MET A 1 54.49 -9.19 14.98
CA MET A 1 53.56 -8.35 14.20
C MET A 1 52.15 -8.66 14.65
N PRO A 2 51.51 -7.86 15.52
CA PRO A 2 50.10 -8.09 15.86
C PRO A 2 49.21 -7.48 14.78
N PHE A 3 48.26 -8.26 14.28
CA PHE A 3 47.24 -7.80 13.34
C PHE A 3 46.26 -6.87 14.07
N LEU A 4 46.25 -5.60 13.69
CA LEU A 4 45.24 -4.63 14.11
C LEU A 4 43.94 -4.92 13.35
N PHE A 5 42.99 -5.58 14.00
CA PHE A 5 41.61 -5.63 13.51
C PHE A 5 41.01 -4.23 13.65
N LYS A 6 40.81 -3.56 12.51
CA LYS A 6 40.07 -2.32 12.43
C LYS A 6 38.60 -2.65 12.71
N GLN A 7 38.12 -2.27 13.89
CA GLN A 7 36.71 -2.40 14.27
C GLN A 7 35.88 -1.62 13.25
N MET A 8 35.18 -2.32 12.35
CA MET A 8 34.17 -1.69 11.51
C MET A 8 33.01 -1.32 12.43
N THR A 9 32.90 -0.03 12.75
CA THR A 9 31.69 0.55 13.33
C THR A 9 30.58 0.34 12.31
N VAL A 10 29.78 -0.70 12.50
CA VAL A 10 28.53 -0.88 11.77
C VAL A 10 27.70 0.35 12.12
N ALA A 11 27.56 1.27 11.17
CA ALA A 11 26.64 2.39 11.34
C ALA A 11 25.29 1.77 11.67
N SER A 12 24.78 2.00 12.90
CA SER A 12 23.45 1.55 13.28
C SER A 12 22.49 1.99 12.18
N PRO A 13 21.70 1.08 11.59
CA PRO A 13 20.75 1.47 10.56
C PRO A 13 19.85 2.56 11.16
N SER A 14 19.96 3.77 10.63
CA SER A 14 19.09 4.87 11.02
C SER A 14 17.73 4.56 10.42
N PHE A 15 16.87 3.90 11.19
CA PHE A 15 15.47 3.77 10.82
C PHE A 15 14.89 5.19 10.72
N TYR A 16 14.40 5.56 9.54
CA TYR A 16 13.67 6.81 9.35
C TYR A 16 12.49 6.82 10.34
N ARG A 17 12.60 7.60 11.42
CA ARG A 17 11.48 7.84 12.35
C ARG A 17 10.56 8.86 11.70
N TRP A 18 9.49 8.38 11.07
CA TRP A 18 8.43 9.25 10.57
C TRP A 18 7.70 9.91 11.74
N GLY A 19 7.69 11.26 11.78
CA GLY A 19 6.70 12.03 12.53
C GLY A 19 6.90 12.18 14.06
N SER A 20 8.11 12.35 14.56
CA SER A 20 8.35 12.40 16.02
C SER A 20 7.82 13.63 16.78
N ASN A 21 7.08 14.58 16.18
CA ASN A 21 6.76 15.87 16.84
C ASN A 21 5.39 16.51 16.47
N LYS A 22 4.35 15.74 16.13
CA LYS A 22 3.00 16.31 15.95
C LYS A 22 1.98 15.59 16.81
N GLU A 23 1.04 16.33 17.39
CA GLU A 23 -0.14 15.78 18.06
C GLU A 23 -0.86 14.86 17.06
N LEU A 24 -0.77 13.55 17.32
CA LEU A 24 -1.36 12.52 16.48
C LEU A 24 -2.86 12.47 16.77
N SER A 25 -3.66 12.98 15.85
CA SER A 25 -5.11 12.76 15.86
C SER A 25 -5.43 11.41 15.20
N ALA A 26 -6.35 10.66 15.80
CA ALA A 26 -6.91 9.45 15.19
C ALA A 26 -7.76 9.74 13.96
N PHE A 27 -8.15 10.99 13.76
CA PHE A 27 -9.05 11.44 12.72
C PHE A 27 -8.38 12.44 11.79
N THR A 28 -8.67 12.31 10.49
CA THR A 28 -8.39 13.33 9.48
C THR A 28 -9.32 14.55 9.64
N ALA A 29 -9.01 15.65 8.94
CA ALA A 29 -9.90 16.82 8.88
C ALA A 29 -11.32 16.47 8.37
N ASP A 30 -11.44 15.42 7.55
CA ASP A 30 -12.70 14.92 7.01
C ASP A 30 -13.38 13.85 7.91
N ASN A 31 -13.00 13.78 9.19
CA ASN A 31 -13.53 12.85 10.19
C ASN A 31 -13.37 11.36 9.87
N ARG A 32 -12.39 10.98 9.03
CA ARG A 32 -12.05 9.57 8.76
C ARG A 32 -11.03 9.07 9.77
N LEU A 33 -11.30 7.89 10.35
CA LEU A 33 -10.37 7.18 11.24
C LEU A 33 -9.14 6.71 10.44
N VAL A 34 -7.95 7.18 10.84
CA VAL A 34 -6.65 6.87 10.20
C VAL A 34 -5.64 6.29 11.17
N MET A 35 -6.10 5.72 12.29
CA MET A 35 -5.26 5.02 13.25
C MET A 35 -5.72 3.58 13.44
N SER A 36 -4.76 2.67 13.59
CA SER A 36 -5.00 1.28 13.99
C SER A 36 -3.97 0.87 15.04
N PHE A 37 -4.43 0.26 16.12
CA PHE A 37 -3.60 -0.19 17.25
C PHE A 37 -2.59 0.88 17.74
N GLY A 38 -3.01 2.15 17.82
CA GLY A 38 -2.16 3.25 18.29
C GLY A 38 -1.14 3.77 17.27
N SER A 39 -1.18 3.29 16.03
CA SER A 39 -0.29 3.73 14.95
C SER A 39 -1.07 4.36 13.79
N PRO A 40 -0.56 5.46 13.19
CA PRO A 40 -1.19 6.05 12.00
C PRO A 40 -1.07 5.10 10.80
N ILE A 41 -2.15 4.99 10.03
CA ILE A 41 -2.19 4.25 8.77
C ILE A 41 -2.09 5.26 7.63
N ALA A 42 -1.04 5.14 6.82
CA ALA A 42 -0.95 5.84 5.56
C ALA A 42 -1.57 4.96 4.46
N ASN A 43 -2.52 5.53 3.70
CA ASN A 43 -3.05 4.86 2.51
C ASN A 43 -2.13 5.19 1.33
N VAL A 44 -1.34 4.21 0.89
CA VAL A 44 -0.45 4.36 -0.26
C VAL A 44 -1.08 3.65 -1.45
N PRO A 45 -1.37 4.34 -2.55
CA PRO A 45 -1.87 3.68 -3.75
C PRO A 45 -0.78 2.76 -4.29
N ILE A 46 -1.09 1.47 -4.39
CA ILE A 46 -0.24 0.44 -4.98
C ILE A 46 -1.08 -0.31 -6.01
N THR A 47 -0.51 -0.55 -7.20
CA THR A 47 -1.21 -1.34 -8.22
C THR A 47 -1.20 -2.82 -7.86
N VAL A 48 -2.15 -3.60 -8.38
CA VAL A 48 -2.21 -5.06 -8.19
C VAL A 48 -0.91 -5.72 -8.67
N ALA A 49 -0.36 -5.26 -9.80
CA ALA A 49 0.87 -5.77 -10.37
C ALA A 49 2.10 -5.51 -9.48
N GLU A 50 2.24 -4.29 -8.95
CA GLU A 50 3.31 -3.96 -8.02
C GLU A 50 3.21 -4.78 -6.75
N LEU A 51 2.01 -4.89 -6.17
CA LEU A 51 1.77 -5.67 -4.96
C LEU A 51 2.12 -7.14 -5.16
N GLN A 52 1.78 -7.73 -6.30
CA GLN A 52 2.16 -9.09 -6.65
C GLN A 52 3.68 -9.24 -6.78
N SER A 53 4.36 -8.30 -7.44
CA SER A 53 5.83 -8.28 -7.55
C SER A 53 6.50 -8.21 -6.17
N PHE A 54 5.97 -7.39 -5.26
CA PHE A 54 6.47 -7.29 -3.89
C PHE A 54 6.31 -8.59 -3.13
N VAL A 55 5.16 -9.27 -3.24
CA VAL A 55 4.95 -10.58 -2.62
C VAL A 55 5.96 -11.60 -3.13
N CYS A 56 6.18 -11.69 -4.45
CA CYS A 56 7.15 -12.63 -5.02
C CYS A 56 8.60 -12.33 -4.55
N THR A 57 8.96 -11.05 -4.46
CA THR A 57 10.30 -10.64 -3.97
C THR A 57 10.47 -10.98 -2.49
N LEU A 58 9.41 -10.79 -1.68
CA LEU A 58 9.40 -11.17 -0.26
C LEU A 58 9.51 -12.69 -0.06
N GLU A 59 8.90 -13.48 -0.94
CA GLU A 59 9.01 -14.95 -0.89
C GLU A 59 10.46 -15.40 -1.12
N GLN A 60 11.12 -14.86 -2.15
CA GLN A 60 12.54 -15.12 -2.41
C GLN A 60 13.42 -14.69 -1.22
N ALA A 61 13.17 -13.51 -0.64
CA ALA A 61 13.90 -13.04 0.52
C ALA A 61 13.73 -13.91 1.76
N ILE A 62 12.56 -14.56 1.94
CA ILE A 62 12.33 -15.51 3.05
C ILE A 62 13.13 -16.79 2.84
N ASP A 63 13.17 -17.30 1.61
CA ASP A 63 13.87 -18.54 1.26
C ASP A 63 15.39 -18.38 1.41
N ASP A 64 15.91 -17.19 1.10
CA ASP A 64 17.34 -16.87 1.19
C ASP A 64 17.81 -16.45 2.60
N GLU A 65 16.90 -16.16 3.55
CA GLU A 65 17.24 -15.64 4.88
C GLU A 65 17.63 -16.77 5.86
N PRO A 66 18.90 -16.89 6.29
CA PRO A 66 19.33 -17.94 7.21
C PRO A 66 18.81 -17.74 8.64
N ASN A 67 18.47 -16.50 9.05
CA ASN A 67 18.03 -16.21 10.40
C ASN A 67 16.53 -16.50 10.60
N VAL A 68 16.24 -17.49 11.45
CA VAL A 68 14.86 -17.92 11.76
C VAL A 68 13.98 -16.78 12.29
N LYS A 69 14.51 -15.86 13.11
CA LYS A 69 13.71 -14.74 13.64
C LYS A 69 13.34 -13.74 12.54
N GLN A 70 14.26 -13.48 11.62
CA GLN A 70 14.02 -12.58 10.48
C GLN A 70 13.06 -13.23 9.48
N ARG A 71 13.20 -14.53 9.22
CA ARG A 71 12.21 -15.31 8.44
C ARG A 71 10.80 -15.24 9.00
N ILE A 72 10.63 -15.36 10.33
CA ILE A 72 9.30 -15.24 10.96
C ILE A 72 8.73 -13.83 10.75
N ALA A 73 9.53 -12.79 10.96
CA ALA A 73 9.10 -11.41 10.75
C ALA A 73 8.72 -11.14 9.29
N LEU A 74 9.54 -11.59 8.33
CA LEU A 74 9.26 -11.53 6.90
C LEU A 74 7.99 -12.33 6.54
N GLY A 75 7.77 -13.48 7.17
CA GLY A 75 6.57 -14.28 7.00
C GLY A 75 5.30 -13.56 7.47
N SER A 76 5.35 -12.84 8.58
CA SER A 76 4.24 -11.99 9.03
C SER A 76 3.94 -10.86 8.03
N ILE A 77 4.98 -10.23 7.48
CA ILE A 77 4.86 -9.19 6.45
C ILE A 77 4.24 -9.75 5.17
N LYS A 78 4.73 -10.90 4.69
CA LYS A 78 4.17 -11.62 3.54
C LYS A 78 2.67 -11.87 3.72
N HIS A 79 2.25 -12.31 4.90
CA HIS A 79 0.84 -12.64 5.15
C HIS A 79 -0.08 -11.42 5.04
N ILE A 80 0.38 -10.26 5.52
CA ILE A 80 -0.33 -8.97 5.38
C ILE A 80 -0.47 -8.61 3.90
N PHE A 81 0.62 -8.64 3.14
CA PHE A 81 0.58 -8.28 1.72
C PHE A 81 -0.25 -9.25 0.88
N GLN A 82 -0.27 -10.55 1.22
CA GLN A 82 -1.16 -11.51 0.56
C GLN A 82 -2.64 -11.24 0.86
N ALA A 83 -2.98 -10.84 2.09
CA ALA A 83 -4.34 -10.43 2.43
C ALA A 83 -4.74 -9.16 1.65
N SER A 84 -3.84 -8.18 1.59
CA SER A 84 -4.04 -6.97 0.77
C SER A 84 -4.19 -7.28 -0.71
N LEU A 85 -3.43 -8.23 -1.26
CA LEU A 85 -3.51 -8.62 -2.66
C LEU A 85 -4.85 -9.28 -2.99
N LYS A 86 -5.34 -10.16 -2.11
CA LYS A 86 -6.67 -10.76 -2.27
C LYS A 86 -7.78 -9.72 -2.22
N GLN A 87 -7.65 -8.72 -1.35
CA GLN A 87 -8.61 -7.64 -1.27
C GLN A 87 -8.58 -6.77 -2.54
N ALA A 88 -7.39 -6.37 -2.99
CA ALA A 88 -7.20 -5.59 -4.21
C ALA A 88 -7.71 -6.31 -5.47
N GLN A 89 -7.56 -7.64 -5.53
CA GLN A 89 -8.13 -8.47 -6.61
C GLN A 89 -9.66 -8.43 -6.60
N LYS A 90 -10.30 -8.58 -5.44
CA LYS A 90 -11.76 -8.45 -5.32
C LYS A 90 -12.25 -7.06 -5.70
N ASP A 91 -11.54 -6.03 -5.28
CA ASP A 91 -11.89 -4.66 -5.61
C ASP A 91 -11.71 -4.40 -7.10
N TYR A 92 -10.65 -4.95 -7.72
CA TYR A 92 -10.45 -4.92 -9.17
C TYR A 92 -11.57 -5.64 -9.92
N GLU A 93 -11.96 -6.84 -9.50
CA GLU A 93 -13.07 -7.58 -10.12
C GLU A 93 -14.37 -6.78 -10.08
N LYS A 94 -14.70 -6.17 -8.93
CA LYS A 94 -15.86 -5.26 -8.82
C LYS A 94 -15.76 -4.05 -9.75
N ILE A 95 -14.60 -3.41 -9.81
CA ILE A 95 -14.39 -2.26 -10.69
C ILE A 95 -14.53 -2.66 -12.16
N VAL A 96 -14.11 -3.88 -12.53
CA VAL A 96 -14.26 -4.40 -13.90
C VAL A 96 -15.72 -4.78 -14.19
N GLU A 97 -16.45 -5.36 -13.24
CA GLU A 97 -17.88 -5.63 -13.36
C GLU A 97 -18.73 -4.36 -13.45
N GLU A 98 -18.38 -3.35 -12.65
CA GLU A 98 -19.01 -2.03 -12.62
C GLU A 98 -18.38 -1.06 -13.65
N ALA A 99 -17.44 -1.54 -14.47
CA ALA A 99 -16.76 -0.68 -15.43
C ALA A 99 -17.79 -0.16 -16.44
N PRO A 100 -17.84 1.17 -16.66
CA PRO A 100 -18.78 1.74 -17.61
C PRO A 100 -18.53 1.14 -18.99
N THR A 101 -19.58 0.52 -19.51
CA THR A 101 -19.63 -0.07 -20.84
C THR A 101 -19.70 1.04 -21.90
N GLY A 102 -19.55 0.66 -23.17
CA GLY A 102 -19.78 1.60 -24.27
C GLY A 102 -21.18 2.24 -24.25
N ALA A 103 -22.17 1.54 -23.70
CA ALA A 103 -23.52 2.06 -23.51
C ALA A 103 -23.59 3.14 -22.42
N ASP A 104 -22.84 2.97 -21.32
CA ASP A 104 -22.75 3.98 -20.26
C ASP A 104 -22.08 5.27 -20.75
N LEU A 105 -21.12 5.15 -21.68
CA LEU A 105 -20.53 6.30 -22.36
C LEU A 105 -21.54 7.01 -23.27
N GLU A 106 -22.32 6.27 -24.06
CA GLU A 106 -23.37 6.87 -24.90
C GLU A 106 -24.43 7.58 -24.05
N GLU A 107 -24.86 6.99 -22.94
CA GLU A 107 -25.81 7.61 -22.01
C GLU A 107 -25.24 8.85 -21.31
N TYR A 108 -23.96 8.82 -20.92
CA TYR A 108 -23.25 9.99 -20.42
C TYR A 108 -23.19 11.11 -21.47
N MET A 109 -22.88 10.78 -22.74
CA MET A 109 -22.83 11.78 -23.81
C MET A 109 -24.22 12.37 -24.12
N LEU A 110 -25.27 11.55 -24.08
CA LEU A 110 -26.65 12.00 -24.28
C LEU A 110 -27.14 12.90 -23.14
N SER A 111 -26.84 12.53 -21.89
CA SER A 111 -27.18 13.34 -20.72
C SER A 111 -26.41 14.65 -20.67
N TYR A 112 -25.12 14.64 -21.02
CA TYR A 112 -24.32 15.85 -21.17
C TYR A 112 -24.86 16.76 -22.29
N ALA A 113 -25.16 16.21 -23.46
CA ALA A 113 -25.74 16.96 -24.57
C ALA A 113 -27.09 17.60 -24.18
N ARG A 114 -27.89 16.90 -23.37
CA ARG A 114 -29.16 17.41 -22.82
C ARG A 114 -28.93 18.55 -21.83
N ALA A 115 -28.01 18.40 -20.88
CA ALA A 115 -27.68 19.43 -19.90
C ALA A 115 -27.12 20.71 -20.54
N VAL A 116 -26.27 20.56 -21.57
CA VAL A 116 -25.78 21.68 -22.39
C VAL A 116 -26.92 22.38 -23.12
N LYS A 117 -27.87 21.62 -23.68
CA LYS A 117 -29.03 22.17 -24.41
C LYS A 117 -30.05 22.84 -23.50
N GLU A 118 -30.19 22.36 -22.27
CA GLU A 118 -31.08 22.89 -21.24
C GLU A 118 -30.44 24.04 -20.43
N GLY A 119 -29.16 24.38 -20.68
CA GLY A 119 -28.48 25.54 -20.09
C GLY A 119 -28.14 25.37 -18.61
N ALA A 120 -27.98 24.13 -18.14
CA ALA A 120 -27.75 23.80 -16.73
C ALA A 120 -26.26 23.76 -16.31
N LEU A 121 -25.38 24.44 -17.05
CA LEU A 121 -23.93 24.51 -16.78
C LEU A 121 -23.50 25.95 -16.47
#